data_AF-A0A699JRP6-F1
#
_entry.id   AF-A0A699JRP6-F1
#
_cell.length_a   1.000
_cell.length_b   1.000
_cell.length_c   1.000
_cell.angle_alpha   90.00
_cell.angle_beta   90.00
_cell.angle_gamma   90.00
#
_symmetry.space_group_name_H-M   'P 1'
#
loop_
_entity.id
_entity.type
_entity.pdbx_description
1 polymer ?
#
loop_
_entity_poly.entity_id
_entity_poly.type
_entity_poly.pdbx_seq_one_letter_code
_entity_poly.pdbx_strand_id
1 'polypeptide(L)'
;MAIEDTTTPPTPIVNMEKPFGVINIKSHIPLVLDLDHLNYDAWCELFTSHCHSFSVHGLLDGTYMPTSETPDEWKKLDSLVKVWIYGTISTSLLQTVLKRNVTAKDVWKSLAIFFIITKKHAQWNTMKNFGP
;
A
#
# COMPACT_ATOMS: atom_id res chain seq x y z
N MET A 1 20.87 -34.85 -51.73
CA MET A 1 19.44 -34.75 -51.39
C MET A 1 19.33 -34.72 -49.88
N ALA A 2 18.52 -33.79 -49.37
CA ALA A 2 18.65 -33.17 -48.05
C ALA A 2 18.33 -34.09 -46.86
N ILE A 3 19.04 -33.85 -45.76
CA ILE A 3 18.59 -34.16 -44.40
C ILE A 3 17.77 -32.95 -43.94
N GLU A 4 16.47 -33.12 -43.71
CA GLU A 4 15.64 -32.08 -43.12
C GLU A 4 15.81 -32.11 -41.60
N ASP A 5 16.59 -31.16 -41.10
CA ASP A 5 16.84 -30.94 -39.68
C ASP A 5 15.61 -30.26 -39.07
N THR A 6 14.83 -31.01 -38.29
CA THR A 6 13.66 -30.53 -37.56
C THR A 6 14.09 -29.55 -36.46
N THR A 7 14.10 -28.25 -36.78
CA THR A 7 14.23 -27.19 -35.76
C THR A 7 12.86 -26.55 -35.52
N THR A 8 12.20 -26.99 -34.45
CA THR A 8 11.00 -26.35 -33.88
C THR A 8 11.34 -24.91 -33.47
N PRO A 9 10.44 -23.92 -33.64
CA PRO A 9 10.72 -22.54 -33.22
C PRO A 9 10.92 -22.46 -31.71
N PRO A 10 11.81 -21.58 -31.20
CA PRO A 10 11.98 -21.40 -29.77
C PRO A 10 10.67 -20.84 -29.19
N THR A 11 10.02 -21.61 -28.32
CA THR A 11 8.87 -21.17 -27.53
C THR A 11 9.21 -19.85 -26.82
N PRO A 12 8.35 -18.83 -26.85
CA PRO A 12 8.58 -17.63 -26.06
C PRO A 12 8.69 -18.04 -24.59
N ILE A 13 9.83 -17.73 -23.98
CA ILE A 13 10.04 -17.88 -22.55
C ILE A 13 9.02 -16.95 -21.89
N VAL A 14 7.90 -17.51 -21.43
CA VAL A 14 6.98 -16.78 -20.57
C VAL A 14 7.75 -16.56 -19.29
N ASN A 15 8.32 -15.36 -19.14
CA ASN A 15 8.91 -14.91 -17.90
C ASN A 15 7.77 -14.94 -16.87
N MET A 16 7.64 -16.05 -16.14
CA MET A 16 6.76 -16.14 -14.99
C MET A 16 7.38 -15.23 -13.94
N GLU A 17 7.13 -13.92 -14.07
CA GLU A 17 7.26 -12.98 -12.97
C GLU A 17 6.53 -13.62 -11.80
N LYS A 18 7.34 -14.08 -10.85
CA LYS A 18 6.89 -14.72 -9.63
C LYS A 18 5.75 -13.85 -9.11
N PRO A 19 4.49 -14.36 -9.01
CA PRO A 19 3.38 -13.54 -8.57
C PRO A 19 3.82 -12.98 -7.24
N PHE A 20 4.01 -11.66 -7.13
CA PHE A 20 4.64 -10.97 -6.00
C PHE A 20 4.14 -11.62 -4.71
N GLY A 21 4.93 -12.55 -4.19
CA GLY A 21 4.38 -13.66 -3.43
C GLY A 21 3.96 -13.12 -2.10
N VAL A 22 2.64 -12.88 -1.95
CA VAL A 22 1.96 -12.26 -0.79
C VAL A 22 2.98 -11.93 0.29
N ILE A 23 3.72 -10.84 0.07
CA ILE A 23 4.90 -10.57 0.88
C ILE A 23 4.32 -10.36 2.27
N ASN A 24 4.73 -11.19 3.22
CA ASN A 24 4.22 -11.16 4.58
C ASN A 24 4.58 -9.80 5.16
N ILE A 25 3.74 -8.79 4.92
CA ILE A 25 4.06 -7.39 5.20
C ILE A 25 4.43 -7.22 6.68
N LYS A 26 3.88 -8.09 7.54
CA LYS A 26 4.19 -8.15 8.98
C LYS A 26 5.62 -8.57 9.31
N SER A 27 6.33 -9.26 8.42
CA SER A 27 7.76 -9.53 8.60
C SER A 27 8.64 -8.31 8.34
N HIS A 28 8.13 -7.32 7.58
CA HIS A 28 8.84 -6.07 7.29
C HIS A 28 8.35 -4.91 8.15
N ILE A 29 7.06 -4.90 8.50
CA ILE A 29 6.39 -3.90 9.32
C ILE A 29 5.62 -4.66 10.41
N PRO A 30 6.27 -5.01 11.54
CA PRO A 30 5.62 -5.72 12.64
C PRO A 30 4.64 -4.83 13.43
N LEU A 31 4.59 -3.53 13.11
CA LEU A 31 3.73 -2.55 13.77
C LEU A 31 2.33 -2.53 13.13
N VAL A 32 1.30 -2.72 13.96
CA VAL A 32 -0.09 -2.55 13.55
C VAL A 32 -0.54 -1.14 13.94
N LEU A 33 -0.94 -0.33 12.95
CA LEU A 33 -1.54 0.97 13.18
C LEU A 33 -2.88 0.80 13.89
N ASP A 34 -3.11 1.58 14.94
CA ASP A 34 -4.33 1.52 15.72
C ASP A 34 -4.65 2.88 16.35
N LEU A 35 -5.92 3.13 16.67
CA LEU A 35 -6.40 4.40 17.20
C LEU A 35 -6.09 4.62 18.68
N ASP A 36 -6.02 3.53 19.44
CA ASP A 36 -5.74 3.56 20.88
C ASP A 36 -4.24 3.69 21.16
N HIS A 37 -3.42 3.64 20.10
CA HIS A 37 -1.98 3.71 20.16
C HIS A 37 -1.46 4.99 19.49
N LEU A 38 -0.51 5.67 20.14
CA LEU A 38 0.20 6.82 19.57
C LEU A 38 1.28 6.40 18.57
N ASN A 39 0.94 5.49 17.64
CA ASN A 39 1.90 4.83 16.76
C ASN A 39 1.82 5.26 15.28
N TYR A 40 0.95 6.22 14.94
CA TYR A 40 0.77 6.70 13.58
C TYR A 40 2.06 7.18 12.93
N ASP A 41 2.84 8.01 13.63
CA ASP A 41 4.06 8.62 13.05
C ASP A 41 5.12 7.54 12.77
N ALA A 42 5.30 6.59 13.69
CA ALA A 42 6.21 5.45 13.51
C ALA A 42 5.75 4.47 12.42
N TRP A 43 4.45 4.18 12.35
CA TRP A 43 3.89 3.34 11.29
C TRP A 43 4.04 3.99 9.91
N CYS A 44 3.80 5.30 9.82
CA CYS A 44 3.95 6.07 8.59
C CYS A 44 5.39 5.98 8.05
N GLU A 45 6.39 6.14 8.93
CA GLU A 45 7.80 6.05 8.56
C GLU A 45 8.20 4.65 8.08
N LEU A 46 7.80 3.60 8.81
CA LEU A 46 8.07 2.21 8.43
C LEU A 46 7.41 1.84 7.10
N PHE A 47 6.15 2.23 6.91
CA PHE A 47 5.41 1.95 5.69
C PHE A 47 6.01 2.68 4.48
N THR A 48 6.35 3.96 4.66
CA THR A 48 7.01 4.76 3.63
C THR A 48 8.36 4.16 3.23
N SER A 49 9.18 3.76 4.22
CA SER A 49 10.45 3.08 3.99
C SER A 49 10.29 1.77 3.21
N HIS A 50 9.26 0.98 3.53
CA HIS A 50 8.94 -0.24 2.78
C HIS A 50 8.55 0.08 1.34
N CYS A 51 7.71 1.07 1.09
CA CYS A 51 7.37 1.44 -0.28
C CYS A 51 8.56 1.96 -1.09
N HIS A 52 9.52 2.65 -0.46
CA HIS A 52 10.76 3.06 -1.12
C HIS A 52 11.63 1.87 -1.52
N SER A 53 11.80 0.86 -0.67
CA SER A 53 12.65 -0.30 -0.98
C SER A 53 12.13 -1.14 -2.16
N PHE A 54 10.83 -1.06 -2.43
CA PHE A 54 10.18 -1.68 -3.59
C PHE A 54 9.93 -0.72 -4.75
N SER A 55 10.38 0.54 -4.66
CA SER A 55 10.18 1.58 -5.69
C SER A 55 8.71 1.85 -6.05
N VAL A 56 7.80 1.65 -5.09
CA VAL A 56 6.35 1.86 -5.23
C VAL A 56 5.82 3.05 -4.42
N HIS A 57 6.72 3.83 -3.80
CA HIS A 57 6.35 5.02 -3.01
C HIS A 57 5.42 5.97 -3.75
N GLY A 58 5.63 6.16 -5.06
CA GLY A 58 4.83 7.08 -5.86
C GLY A 58 3.34 6.70 -5.96
N LEU A 59 2.95 5.49 -5.55
CA LEU A 59 1.54 5.09 -5.44
C LEU A 59 0.84 5.69 -4.21
N LEU A 60 1.59 6.17 -3.21
CA LEU A 60 1.04 6.82 -2.01
C LEU A 60 0.78 8.31 -2.23
N ASP A 61 1.69 9.00 -2.90
CA ASP A 61 1.57 10.44 -3.20
C ASP A 61 0.93 10.72 -4.58
N GLY A 62 0.89 9.70 -5.45
CA GLY A 62 0.37 9.75 -6.82
C GLY A 62 1.34 10.34 -7.83
N THR A 63 2.64 10.31 -7.56
CA THR A 63 3.68 10.58 -8.58
C THR A 63 3.87 9.40 -9.52
N TYR A 64 3.51 8.18 -9.10
CA TYR A 64 3.49 6.99 -9.95
C TYR A 64 2.11 6.86 -10.62
N MET A 65 2.04 7.26 -11.89
CA MET A 65 0.82 7.28 -12.70
C MET A 65 0.80 6.14 -13.71
N PRO A 66 -0.38 5.61 -14.06
CA PRO A 66 -0.47 4.62 -15.12
C PRO A 66 -0.07 5.26 -16.45
N THR A 67 0.82 4.61 -17.18
CA THR A 67 1.12 4.99 -18.57
C THR A 67 0.15 4.29 -19.52
N SER A 68 0.06 4.76 -20.77
CA SER A 68 -0.74 4.08 -21.80
C SER A 68 -0.24 2.66 -22.09
N GLU A 69 1.04 2.38 -21.82
CA GLU A 69 1.70 1.11 -22.11
C GLU A 69 1.58 0.10 -20.97
N THR A 70 1.43 0.56 -19.72
CA THR A 70 1.43 -0.30 -18.52
C THR A 70 0.22 -0.12 -17.58
N PRO A 71 -1.03 0.02 -18.08
CA PRO A 71 -2.20 0.29 -17.22
C PRO A 71 -2.51 -0.87 -16.25
N ASP A 72 -2.24 -2.11 -16.64
CA ASP A 72 -2.52 -3.28 -15.79
C ASP A 72 -1.43 -3.52 -14.74
N GLU A 73 -0.18 -3.16 -15.03
CA GLU A 73 0.90 -3.19 -14.05
C GLU A 73 0.64 -2.21 -12.92
N TRP A 74 0.26 -0.97 -13.26
CA TRP A 74 -0.10 0.05 -12.26
C TRP A 74 -1.21 -0.45 -11.33
N LYS A 75 -2.27 -1.07 -11.88
CA LYS A 75 -3.38 -1.62 -11.07
C LYS A 75 -2.93 -2.76 -10.16
N LYS A 76 -2.00 -3.61 -10.62
CA LYS A 76 -1.42 -4.69 -9.81
C LYS A 76 -0.65 -4.11 -8.63
N LEU A 77 0.22 -3.12 -8.87
CA LEU A 77 1.00 -2.48 -7.81
C LEU A 77 0.12 -1.68 -6.84
N ASP A 78 -0.88 -0.93 -7.34
CA ASP A 78 -1.87 -0.23 -6.51
C ASP A 78 -2.61 -1.21 -5.58
N SER A 79 -3.01 -2.37 -6.13
CA SER A 79 -3.66 -3.43 -5.36
C SER A 79 -2.73 -4.04 -4.32
N LEU A 80 -1.46 -4.26 -4.66
CA LEU A 80 -0.45 -4.78 -3.74
C LEU A 80 -0.23 -3.83 -2.56
N VAL A 81 -0.04 -2.54 -2.81
CA VAL A 81 0.14 -1.54 -1.75
C VAL A 81 -1.09 -1.45 -0.86
N LYS A 82 -2.31 -1.54 -1.41
CA LYS A 82 -3.54 -1.62 -0.60
C LYS A 82 -3.54 -2.84 0.33
N VAL A 83 -3.19 -4.02 -0.17
CA VAL A 83 -3.10 -5.23 0.66
C VAL A 83 -2.09 -5.05 1.79
N TRP A 84 -0.96 -4.39 1.54
CA TRP A 84 0.02 -4.06 2.59
C TRP A 84 -0.53 -3.09 3.65
N ILE A 85 -1.22 -2.03 3.22
CA ILE A 85 -1.89 -1.11 4.16
C ILE A 85 -2.87 -1.91 5.02
N TYR A 86 -3.78 -2.66 4.40
CA TYR A 86 -4.79 -3.44 5.11
C TYR A 86 -4.19 -4.51 6.04
N GLY A 87 -3.04 -5.08 5.70
CA GLY A 87 -2.33 -6.06 6.53
C GLY A 87 -1.63 -5.47 7.76
N THR A 88 -1.47 -4.14 7.83
CA THR A 88 -0.72 -3.44 8.89
C THR A 88 -1.56 -2.43 9.66
N ILE A 89 -2.87 -2.40 9.46
CA ILE A 89 -3.81 -1.61 10.26
C ILE A 89 -4.71 -2.53 11.09
N SER A 90 -5.25 -2.02 12.18
CA SER A 90 -6.21 -2.76 12.99
C SER A 90 -7.54 -2.96 12.27
N THR A 91 -8.30 -3.96 12.70
CA THR A 91 -9.60 -4.32 12.10
C THR A 91 -10.57 -3.13 12.09
N SER A 92 -10.60 -2.35 13.17
CA SER A 92 -11.46 -1.16 13.29
C SER A 92 -11.12 -0.09 12.24
N LEU A 93 -9.82 0.15 12.01
CA LEU A 93 -9.36 1.05 10.96
C LEU A 93 -9.68 0.51 9.57
N LEU A 94 -9.47 -0.79 9.34
CA LEU A 94 -9.80 -1.44 8.08
C LEU A 94 -11.27 -1.22 7.72
N GLN A 95 -12.19 -1.48 8.65
CA GLN A 95 -13.63 -1.25 8.42
C GLN A 95 -13.98 0.21 8.11
N THR A 96 -13.17 1.15 8.61
CA THR A 96 -13.37 2.59 8.40
C THR A 96 -12.90 3.05 7.02
N VAL A 97 -11.75 2.55 6.55
CA VAL A 97 -11.10 3.03 5.30
C VAL A 97 -11.34 2.14 4.09
N LEU A 98 -11.79 0.90 4.29
CA LEU A 98 -12.06 -0.04 3.20
C LEU A 98 -13.27 0.42 2.38
N LYS A 99 -13.01 0.83 1.15
CA LYS A 99 -14.02 1.31 0.19
C LYS A 99 -13.79 0.65 -1.17
N ARG A 100 -14.83 0.55 -1.99
CA ARG A 100 -14.70 0.07 -3.38
C ARG A 100 -14.12 1.18 -4.26
N ASN A 101 -13.38 0.79 -5.29
CA ASN A 101 -12.84 1.68 -6.32
C ASN A 101 -11.96 2.83 -5.79
N VAL A 102 -11.26 2.60 -4.68
CA VAL A 102 -10.25 3.53 -4.15
C VAL A 102 -8.84 3.05 -4.47
N THR A 103 -7.94 4.01 -4.65
CA THR A 103 -6.50 3.77 -4.85
C THR A 103 -5.77 3.63 -3.51
N ALA A 104 -4.54 3.13 -3.52
CA ALA A 104 -3.66 3.12 -2.35
C ALA A 104 -3.48 4.53 -1.77
N LYS A 105 -3.29 5.53 -2.64
CA LYS A 105 -3.24 6.96 -2.28
C LYS A 105 -4.49 7.42 -1.54
N ASP A 106 -5.68 7.02 -1.97
CA ASP A 106 -6.93 7.43 -1.32
C ASP A 106 -7.05 6.83 0.08
N VAL A 107 -6.66 5.56 0.25
CA VAL A 107 -6.62 4.88 1.55
C VAL A 107 -5.60 5.56 2.47
N TRP A 108 -4.38 5.81 1.97
CA TRP A 108 -3.31 6.48 2.68
C TRP A 108 -3.73 7.86 3.19
N LYS A 109 -4.33 8.67 2.31
CA LYS A 109 -4.87 9.99 2.67
C LYS A 109 -6.01 9.90 3.69
N SER A 110 -6.89 8.91 3.55
CA SER A 110 -8.00 8.71 4.49
C SER A 110 -7.48 8.42 5.90
N LEU A 111 -6.45 7.58 6.03
CA LEU A 111 -5.79 7.32 7.31
C LEU A 111 -5.15 8.60 7.88
N ALA A 112 -4.40 9.35 7.07
CA ALA A 112 -3.77 10.59 7.51
C ALA A 112 -4.80 11.63 8.02
N ILE A 113 -5.88 11.83 7.28
CA ILE A 113 -6.97 12.73 7.67
C ILE A 113 -7.60 12.25 8.98
N PHE A 114 -7.85 10.95 9.12
CA PHE A 114 -8.44 10.39 10.33
C PHE A 114 -7.59 10.69 11.57
N PHE A 115 -6.28 10.44 11.52
CA PHE A 115 -5.38 10.70 12.65
C PHE A 115 -5.18 12.20 12.94
N ILE A 116 -5.18 13.06 11.91
CA ILE A 116 -5.13 14.52 12.12
C ILE A 116 -6.41 15.01 12.83
N ILE A 117 -7.58 14.54 12.40
CA ILE A 117 -8.86 14.92 13.02
C ILE A 117 -8.92 14.42 14.47
N THR A 118 -8.54 13.16 14.71
CA THR A 118 -8.52 12.59 16.06
C THR A 118 -7.57 13.33 16.99
N LYS A 119 -6.35 13.66 16.53
CA LYS A 119 -5.39 14.48 17.29
C LYS A 119 -6.00 15.86 17.63
N LYS A 120 -6.64 16.53 16.67
CA LYS A 120 -7.31 17.84 16.89
C LYS A 120 -8.48 17.76 17.87
N HIS A 121 -9.32 16.73 17.77
CA HIS A 121 -10.46 16.53 18.66
C HIS A 121 -10.01 16.26 20.10
N ALA A 122 -8.97 15.42 20.28
CA ALA A 122 -8.37 15.19 21.60
C ALA A 122 -7.83 16.48 22.22
N GLN A 123 -7.09 17.28 21.46
CA GLN A 123 -6.59 18.58 21.92
C GLN A 123 -7.72 19.55 22.31
N TRP A 124 -8.79 19.61 21.51
CA TRP A 124 -9.94 20.46 21.82
C TRP A 124 -10.69 20.03 23.08
N ASN A 125 -10.86 18.73 23.32
CA ASN A 125 -11.44 18.22 24.56
C ASN A 125 -10.57 18.56 25.77
N THR A 126 -9.25 18.44 25.64
CA THR A 126 -8.31 18.88 26.68
C THR A 126 -8.48 20.37 26.96
N MET A 127 -8.46 21.23 25.94
CA MET A 127 -8.65 22.69 26.11
C MET A 127 -9.98 23.06 26.77
N LYS A 128 -11.06 22.31 26.52
CA LYS A 128 -12.36 22.50 27.17
C LYS A 128 -12.39 22.09 28.63
N ASN A 129 -11.69 21.01 28.98
CA ASN A 129 -11.57 20.55 30.37
C ASN A 129 -10.69 21.48 31.23
N PHE A 130 -9.98 22.42 30.60
CA PHE A 130 -9.14 23.44 31.25
C PHE A 130 -9.67 24.89 31.02
N GLY A 131 -10.91 25.07 30.53
CA GLY A 131 -11.60 26.37 30.51
C GLY A 131 -12.27 26.67 31.86
N PRO A 132 -12.47 27.95 32.24
CA PRO A 132 -12.66 28.40 33.63
C PRO A 132 -13.86 27.80 34.35
#